data_AF-C5BUJ8-F1
#
_entry.id   AF-C5BUJ8-F1
#
_cell.length_a   1.000
_cell.length_b   1.000
_cell.length_c   1.000
_cell.angle_alpha   90.00
_cell.angle_beta   90.00
_cell.angle_gamma   90.00
#
_symmetry.space_group_name_H-M   'P 1'
#
loop_
_entity.id
_entity.type
_entity.pdbx_description
1 polymer ?
#
loop_
_entity_poly.entity_id
_entity_poly.type
_entity_poly.pdbx_seq_one_letter_code
_entity_poly.pdbx_strand_id
1 'polypeptide(L)'
;MENGHKGPASTPVLNKIVYALSLSDVEAASLLASAEISKPLRRIPRQANVREYELVHALWQRLGTLSDEQVQLMLLALKMTEKPTEKEGISK
;
A
#
# COMPACT_ATOMS: atom_id res chain seq x y z
N MET A 1 10.36 -11.16 28.09
CA MET A 1 10.60 -10.25 26.95
C MET A 1 9.98 -10.91 25.73
N GLU A 2 8.82 -10.43 25.28
CA GLU A 2 8.08 -11.02 24.15
C GLU A 2 8.70 -10.50 22.84
N ASN A 3 9.31 -11.41 22.06
CA ASN A 3 10.05 -11.06 20.85
C ASN A 3 9.10 -10.48 19.78
N GLY A 4 9.28 -9.20 19.47
CA GLY A 4 8.48 -8.39 18.55
C GLY A 4 8.64 -8.75 17.06
N HIS A 5 8.13 -9.92 16.66
CA HIS A 5 7.95 -10.28 15.25
C HIS A 5 6.54 -10.83 14.98
N LYS A 6 5.50 -10.16 15.50
CA LYS A 6 4.15 -10.42 15.01
C LYS A 6 4.04 -9.79 13.63
N GLY A 7 4.02 -10.64 12.59
CA GLY A 7 3.70 -10.20 11.24
C GLY A 7 2.37 -9.42 11.21
N PRO A 8 2.07 -8.72 10.11
CA PRO A 8 0.86 -7.92 9.99
C PRO A 8 -0.35 -8.76 10.39
N ALA A 9 -1.23 -8.20 11.21
CA ALA A 9 -2.39 -8.91 11.71
C ALA A 9 -3.18 -9.49 10.53
N SER A 10 -3.54 -10.78 10.64
CA SER A 10 -4.33 -11.43 9.59
C SER A 10 -5.70 -10.76 9.46
N THR A 11 -6.30 -10.77 8.26
CA THR A 11 -7.62 -10.17 8.01
C THR A 11 -8.69 -10.57 9.04
N PRO A 12 -8.75 -11.82 9.54
CA PRO A 12 -9.68 -12.19 10.61
C PRO A 12 -9.42 -11.47 11.95
N VAL A 13 -8.16 -11.16 12.27
CA VAL A 13 -7.80 -10.42 13.49
C VAL A 13 -8.16 -8.94 13.33
N LEU A 14 -7.89 -8.34 12.17
CA LEU A 14 -8.27 -6.95 11.89
C LEU A 14 -9.79 -6.78 11.95
N ASN A 15 -10.56 -7.71 11.39
CA ASN A 15 -12.03 -7.68 11.45
C ASN A 15 -12.54 -7.82 12.90
N LYS A 16 -11.88 -8.63 13.74
CA LYS A 16 -12.21 -8.70 15.17
C LYS A 16 -11.93 -7.39 15.89
N ILE A 17 -10.87 -6.67 15.53
CA ILE A 17 -10.55 -5.36 16.11
C ILE A 17 -11.60 -4.32 15.68
N VAL A 18 -11.94 -4.28 14.40
CA VAL A 18 -13.01 -3.41 13.87
C VAL A 18 -14.31 -3.62 14.62
N TYR A 19 -14.70 -4.89 14.80
CA TYR A 19 -15.91 -5.25 15.54
C TYR A 19 -15.83 -4.92 17.04
N ALA A 20 -14.73 -5.31 17.70
CA ALA A 20 -14.58 -5.13 19.15
C ALA A 20 -14.50 -3.66 19.56
N LEU A 21 -13.94 -2.81 18.69
CA LEU A 21 -13.83 -1.36 18.92
C LEU A 21 -15.00 -0.56 18.32
N SER A 22 -15.96 -1.24 17.68
CA SER A 22 -17.07 -0.59 16.94
C SER A 22 -16.57 0.53 16.02
N LEU A 23 -15.49 0.28 15.29
CA LEU A 23 -14.90 1.29 14.42
C LEU A 23 -15.88 1.70 13.34
N SER A 24 -15.94 3.01 13.07
CA SER A 24 -16.66 3.53 11.89
C SER A 24 -16.02 3.01 10.60
N ASP A 25 -16.77 3.08 9.49
CA ASP A 25 -16.27 2.65 8.18
C ASP A 25 -14.97 3.38 7.78
N VAL A 26 -14.84 4.65 8.17
CA VAL A 26 -13.65 5.47 7.91
C VAL A 26 -12.45 4.98 8.72
N GLU A 27 -12.65 4.68 10.00
CA GLU A 27 -11.59 4.17 10.87
C GLU A 27 -11.17 2.75 10.49
N ALA A 28 -12.13 1.90 10.13
CA ALA A 28 -11.87 0.57 9.62
C ALA A 28 -11.06 0.62 8.32
N ALA A 29 -11.43 1.50 7.38
CA ALA A 29 -10.68 1.70 6.13
C ALA A 29 -9.25 2.19 6.38
N SER A 30 -9.07 3.13 7.30
CA SER A 30 -7.74 3.64 7.69
C SER A 30 -6.87 2.55 8.34
N LEU A 31 -7.46 1.73 9.22
CA LEU A 31 -6.79 0.60 9.86
C LEU A 31 -6.35 -0.44 8.82
N LEU A 32 -7.25 -0.81 7.90
CA LEU A 32 -6.95 -1.78 6.84
C LEU A 32 -5.86 -1.25 5.90
N ALA A 33 -5.92 0.02 5.50
CA ALA A 33 -4.87 0.64 4.68
C ALA A 33 -3.50 0.63 5.38
N SER A 34 -3.47 0.96 6.67
CA SER A 34 -2.23 0.93 7.48
C SER A 34 -1.68 -0.50 7.63
N ALA A 35 -2.57 -1.49 7.81
CA ALA A 35 -2.20 -2.89 7.85
C ALA A 35 -1.64 -3.38 6.50
N GLU A 36 -2.21 -2.94 5.38
CA GLU A 36 -1.69 -3.24 4.05
C GLU A 36 -0.32 -2.59 3.80
N ILE A 37 -0.10 -1.35 4.24
CA ILE A 37 1.18 -0.65 4.09
C ILE A 37 2.30 -1.35 4.88
N SER A 38 1.99 -1.81 6.10
CA SER A 38 2.96 -2.43 7.01
C SER A 38 3.37 -3.87 6.66
N LYS A 39 2.88 -4.45 5.56
CA LYS A 39 3.26 -5.81 5.16
C LYS A 39 4.78 -5.91 4.88
N PRO A 40 5.51 -6.81 5.59
CA PRO A 40 6.95 -6.96 5.44
C PRO A 40 7.34 -7.65 4.13
N LEU A 41 6.41 -8.38 3.52
CA LEU A 41 6.60 -9.08 2.27
C LEU A 41 5.53 -8.64 1.27
N ARG A 42 5.98 -8.22 0.09
CA ARG A 42 5.14 -7.96 -1.08
C ARG A 42 5.59 -8.84 -2.22
N ARG A 43 4.63 -9.42 -2.94
CA ARG A 43 4.90 -10.14 -4.19
C ARG A 43 4.71 -9.17 -5.35
N ILE A 44 5.65 -9.18 -6.30
CA ILE A 44 5.51 -8.42 -7.54
C ILE A 44 4.37 -9.05 -8.36
N PRO A 45 3.41 -8.27 -8.89
CA PRO A 45 2.32 -8.79 -9.72
C PRO A 45 2.84 -9.52 -10.96
N ARG A 46 2.14 -10.56 -11.39
CA ARG A 46 2.56 -11.39 -12.55
C ARG A 46 2.57 -10.63 -13.88
N GLN A 47 1.76 -9.56 -13.97
CA GLN A 47 1.65 -8.70 -15.13
C GLN A 47 2.72 -7.60 -15.21
N ALA A 48 3.62 -7.51 -14.23
CA ALA A 48 4.69 -6.52 -14.23
C ALA A 48 5.65 -6.77 -15.40
N ASN A 49 6.02 -5.71 -16.11
CA ASN A 49 6.99 -5.77 -17.19
C ASN A 49 8.44 -5.61 -16.67
N VAL A 50 9.42 -5.84 -17.54
CA VAL A 50 10.86 -5.81 -17.19
C VAL A 50 11.28 -4.52 -16.49
N ARG A 51 10.78 -3.35 -16.94
CA ARG A 51 11.12 -2.05 -16.31
C ARG A 51 10.55 -1.92 -14.90
N GLU A 52 9.38 -2.49 -14.65
CA GLU A 52 8.80 -2.52 -13.30
C GLU A 52 9.62 -3.42 -12.37
N TYR A 53 10.15 -4.54 -12.88
CA TYR A 53 11.08 -5.38 -12.12
C TYR A 53 12.41 -4.67 -11.81
N GLU A 54 12.98 -3.96 -12.79
CA GLU A 54 14.19 -3.13 -12.58
C GLU A 54 13.96 -2.06 -11.53
N LEU A 55 12.81 -1.37 -11.59
CA LEU A 55 12.43 -0.38 -10.59
C LEU A 55 12.32 -0.99 -9.19
N VAL A 56 11.60 -2.11 -9.04
CA VAL A 56 11.46 -2.79 -7.74
C VAL A 56 12.82 -3.24 -7.21
N HIS A 57 13.69 -3.78 -8.07
CA HIS A 57 15.03 -4.20 -7.68
C HIS A 57 15.87 -3.01 -7.18
N ALA A 58 15.90 -1.91 -7.93
CA ALA A 58 16.64 -0.70 -7.55
C ALA A 58 16.12 -0.09 -6.24
N LEU A 59 14.79 -0.08 -6.05
CA LEU A 59 14.16 0.37 -4.80
C LEU A 59 14.59 -0.53 -3.64
N TRP A 60 14.54 -1.85 -3.83
CA TRP A 60 14.89 -2.82 -2.79
C TRP A 60 16.31 -2.63 -2.26
N GLN A 61 17.28 -2.35 -3.16
CA GLN A 61 18.67 -2.10 -2.78
C GLN A 61 18.86 -0.80 -1.97
N ARG A 62 17.93 0.14 -2.07
CA ARG A 62 18.05 1.47 -1.43
C ARG A 62 17.11 1.67 -0.25
N LEU A 63 16.21 0.73 0.04
CA LEU A 63 15.34 0.81 1.22
C LEU A 63 16.16 1.01 2.50
N GLY A 64 15.72 1.96 3.33
CA GLY A 64 16.43 2.38 4.54
C GLY A 64 17.51 3.46 4.33
N THR A 65 17.82 3.82 3.07
CA THR A 65 18.82 4.86 2.73
C THR A 65 18.27 5.98 1.85
N LEU A 66 16.99 5.93 1.50
CA LEU A 66 16.32 6.98 0.73
C LEU A 66 16.11 8.23 1.60
N SER A 67 16.35 9.41 1.04
CA SER A 67 15.96 10.66 1.70
C SER A 67 14.46 10.90 1.59
N ASP A 68 13.91 11.74 2.47
CA ASP A 68 12.49 12.08 2.46
C ASP A 68 12.07 12.71 1.12
N GLU A 69 12.91 13.56 0.51
CA GLU A 69 12.61 14.14 -0.80
C GLU A 69 12.56 13.08 -1.90
N GLN A 70 13.46 12.09 -1.86
CA GLN A 70 13.45 10.98 -2.82
C GLN A 70 12.18 10.15 -2.69
N VAL A 71 11.76 9.85 -1.46
CA VAL A 71 10.51 9.13 -1.19
C VAL A 71 9.30 9.93 -1.71
N GLN A 72 9.25 11.23 -1.42
CA GLN A 72 8.15 12.10 -1.87
C GLN A 72 8.05 12.18 -3.40
N LEU A 73 9.17 12.34 -4.10
CA LEU A 73 9.18 12.40 -5.56
C LEU A 73 8.70 11.09 -6.20
N MET A 74 9.12 9.94 -5.66
CA MET A 74 8.68 8.63 -6.14
C MET A 74 7.17 8.44 -5.90
N LEU A 75 6.67 8.79 -4.72
CA LEU A 75 5.24 8.73 -4.41
C LEU A 75 4.41 9.67 -5.30
N LEU A 76 4.93 10.86 -5.60
CA LEU A 76 4.29 11.79 -6.52
C LEU A 76 4.20 11.21 -7.93
N ALA A 77 5.30 10.64 -8.44
CA ALA A 77 5.32 10.02 -9.76
C ALA A 77 4.29 8.89 -9.90
N LEU A 78 4.11 8.08 -8.85
CA LEU A 78 3.10 7.02 -8.84
C LEU A 78 1.66 7.57 -8.87
N LYS A 79 1.38 8.69 -8.19
CA LYS A 79 0.06 9.34 -8.17
C LYS A 79 -0.32 10.02 -9.50
N MET A 80 0.65 10.38 -10.32
CA MET A 80 0.41 11.07 -11.60
C MET A 80 -0.37 10.23 -12.64
N THR A 81 -0.55 8.92 -12.41
CA THR A 81 -1.26 8.01 -13.33
C THR A 81 -2.76 7.84 -13.01
N GLU A 82 -3.25 8.39 -11.91
CA GLU A 82 -4.69 8.46 -11.62
C GLU A 82 -5.34 9.59 -12.42
N LYS A 83 -5.43 9.44 -13.76
CA LYS A 83 -6.33 10.30 -14.54
C LYS A 83 -7.78 9.93 -14.20
N PRO A 84 -8.67 10.91 -13.97
CA PRO A 84 -10.09 10.63 -13.81
C PRO A 84 -10.59 9.94 -15.07
N THR A 85 -11.20 8.76 -14.92
CA THR A 85 -12.05 8.20 -15.96
C THR A 85 -13.23 9.15 -16.13
N GLU A 86 -13.14 10.06 -17.10
CA GLU A 86 -14.29 10.79 -17.62
C GLU A 86 -15.32 9.75 -18.09
N LYS A 87 -16.37 9.58 -17.28
CA LYS A 87 -17.63 9.03 -17.76
C LYS A 87 -18.27 10.06 -18.68
N GLU A 88 -17.83 10.12 -19.93
CA GLU A 88 -18.64 10.70 -21.00
C GLU A 88 -19.17 9.59 -21.89
N GLY A 89 -20.18 8.91 -21.36
CA GLY A 89 -21.15 8.15 -22.13
C GLY A 89 -22.45 8.95 -22.23
N ILE A 90 -22.60 9.63 -23.37
CA ILE A 90 -23.84 9.79 -24.16
C ILE A 90 -25.05 10.39 -23.42
N SER A 91 -25.38 11.64 -23.78
CA SER A 91 -26.79 12.01 -23.98
C SER A 91 -26.91 13.10 -25.03
N LYS A 92 -27.22 12.69 -26.27
CA LYS A 92 -28.20 13.30 -27.16
C LYS A 92 -28.53 12.33 -28.29
#